data_AF-A0A448Q4X2-F1
#
_entry.id   AF-A0A448Q4X2-F1
#
_cell.length_a   1.000
_cell.length_b   1.000
_cell.length_c   1.000
_cell.angle_alpha   90.00
_cell.angle_beta   90.00
_cell.angle_gamma   90.00
#
_symmetry.space_group_name_H-M   'P 1'
#
loop_
_entity.id
_entity.type
_entity.pdbx_description
1 polymer ?
#
loop_
_entity_poly.entity_id
_entity_poly.type
_entity_poly.pdbx_seq_one_letter_code
_entity_poly.pdbx_strand_id
1 'polypeptide(L)'
;MCTTCGCGHPDQVRIGELPHVHNDSNAQHATKLPNFSHSSFRMPDTPQQEETQQRLLKVEQDILGANNQLADMNRRFFANQHILALNLVSSPGSGKTTLLTTTLNALKNNYPCYVIEGDQQTENDADRIRQTGVPAIQVNTGKGCHLDAQMIGNALVKLQPQENSLMFIENVGNLVCPSEFDLGEHAKVVILSVTEGEDKPLKYPHMFAASKLMILNKVDLLPYLNFDVEKCIAYAKQVNPTIQVIQLSSQSGEGLQQWLDWLKVQER
;
A
#
# COMPACT_ATOMS: atom_id res chain seq x y z
N MET A 1 16.21 -13.30 -5.35
CA MET A 1 16.01 -11.94 -5.91
C MET A 1 14.71 -11.98 -6.66
N CYS A 2 13.69 -11.23 -6.22
CA CYS A 2 12.45 -11.10 -6.98
C CYS A 2 12.74 -10.27 -8.23
N THR A 3 12.67 -10.91 -9.40
CA THR A 3 12.95 -10.29 -10.70
C THR A 3 11.83 -9.37 -11.17
N THR A 4 10.67 -9.40 -10.51
CA THR A 4 9.50 -8.58 -10.84
C THR A 4 9.70 -7.08 -10.56
N CYS A 5 10.64 -6.69 -9.67
CA CYS A 5 11.04 -5.27 -9.55
C CYS A 5 12.54 -5.00 -9.36
N GLY A 6 13.35 -5.99 -8.97
CA GLY A 6 14.78 -5.76 -8.69
C GLY A 6 15.07 -4.96 -7.42
N CYS A 7 14.09 -4.83 -6.52
CA CYS A 7 14.17 -4.02 -5.31
C CYS A 7 13.88 -4.87 -4.07
N GLY A 8 14.91 -5.11 -3.24
CA GLY A 8 14.76 -5.77 -1.94
C GLY A 8 16.06 -6.40 -1.46
N HIS A 9 16.81 -5.66 -0.63
CA HIS A 9 17.81 -6.26 0.27
C HIS A 9 17.23 -6.16 1.69
N PRO A 10 17.08 -7.26 2.43
CA PRO A 10 16.49 -7.24 3.78
C PRO A 10 17.29 -6.36 4.76
N ASP A 11 18.59 -6.15 4.51
CA ASP A 11 19.49 -5.37 5.38
C ASP A 11 19.22 -3.85 5.39
N GLN A 12 18.24 -3.36 4.62
CA GLN A 12 17.92 -1.93 4.49
C GLN A 12 16.56 -1.55 5.07
N VAL A 13 15.78 -2.52 5.55
CA VAL A 13 14.46 -2.25 6.16
C VAL A 13 14.67 -1.76 7.59
N ARG A 14 14.08 -0.62 7.94
CA ARG A 14 14.12 -0.05 9.29
C ARG A 14 12.70 0.17 9.79
N ILE A 15 12.35 -0.45 10.91
CA ILE A 15 11.07 -0.23 11.58
C ILE A 15 11.32 0.75 12.72
N GLY A 16 10.59 1.86 12.74
CA GLY A 16 10.76 2.96 13.71
C GLY A 16 10.60 2.54 15.18
N GLU A 17 11.03 3.43 16.07
CA GLU A 17 10.79 3.38 17.52
C GLU A 17 9.92 4.61 17.92
N LEU A 18 9.27 4.60 19.09
CA LEU A 18 8.49 5.76 19.55
C LEU A 18 9.42 6.96 19.84
N PRO A 19 9.11 8.21 19.44
CA PRO A 19 10.14 9.23 19.26
C PRO A 19 10.63 9.91 20.55
N HIS A 20 11.95 10.14 20.63
CA HIS A 20 12.59 11.25 21.36
C HIS A 20 13.45 12.07 20.39
N VAL A 21 13.49 13.40 20.60
CA VAL A 21 13.90 14.42 19.62
C VAL A 21 15.40 14.71 19.68
N HIS A 22 16.11 14.60 18.55
CA HIS A 22 17.28 15.43 18.26
C HIS A 22 17.38 15.76 16.76
N ASN A 23 17.81 17.00 16.52
CA ASN A 23 17.83 17.72 15.25
C ASN A 23 19.29 17.78 14.77
N ASP A 24 19.58 17.54 13.49
CA ASP A 24 20.75 18.13 12.84
C ASP A 24 20.73 18.04 11.31
N SER A 25 21.27 19.10 10.71
CA SER A 25 21.26 19.49 9.30
C SER A 25 22.61 19.30 8.62
N ASN A 26 22.66 18.91 7.32
CA ASN A 26 23.30 19.68 6.23
C ASN A 26 23.53 18.93 4.88
N ALA A 27 23.16 19.65 3.81
CA ALA A 27 23.86 19.95 2.53
C ALA A 27 24.46 18.89 1.54
N GLN A 28 23.87 18.93 0.32
CA GLN A 28 24.43 19.13 -1.04
C GLN A 28 25.63 18.29 -1.60
N HIS A 29 25.44 17.61 -2.75
CA HIS A 29 25.91 18.06 -4.10
C HIS A 29 25.70 16.99 -5.20
N ALA A 30 25.57 17.46 -6.45
CA ALA A 30 25.23 16.72 -7.67
C ALA A 30 26.44 16.36 -8.55
N THR A 31 26.35 15.26 -9.35
CA THR A 31 27.15 15.07 -10.57
C THR A 31 26.54 14.10 -11.61
N LYS A 32 26.26 14.68 -12.79
CA LYS A 32 26.38 14.23 -14.21
C LYS A 32 26.13 12.76 -14.65
N LEU A 33 25.23 12.65 -15.64
CA LEU A 33 24.88 11.50 -16.49
C LEU A 33 25.97 11.11 -17.51
N PRO A 34 26.05 9.84 -17.93
CA PRO A 34 26.60 9.45 -19.23
C PRO A 34 25.54 8.88 -20.20
N ASN A 35 25.80 9.12 -21.49
CA ASN A 35 25.05 8.69 -22.68
C ASN A 35 25.03 7.16 -22.88
N PHE A 36 23.88 6.62 -23.30
CA PHE A 36 23.76 5.25 -23.82
C PHE A 36 23.43 5.28 -25.32
N SER A 37 24.37 4.86 -26.15
CA SER A 37 24.15 4.56 -27.57
C SER A 37 24.07 3.05 -27.79
N HIS A 38 23.01 2.65 -28.49
CA HIS A 38 22.67 1.38 -29.15
C HIS A 38 23.59 0.15 -28.99
N SER A 39 23.02 -0.92 -28.44
CA SER A 39 23.38 -2.30 -28.82
C SER A 39 22.15 -3.21 -28.74
N SER A 40 21.63 -3.61 -29.90
CA SER A 40 20.62 -4.67 -30.01
C SER A 40 21.33 -6.02 -30.08
N PHE A 41 21.42 -6.72 -28.95
CA PHE A 41 21.89 -8.10 -28.88
C PHE A 41 20.73 -9.06 -29.15
N ARG A 42 20.79 -9.76 -30.29
CA ARG A 42 20.02 -11.00 -30.52
C ARG A 42 20.79 -12.13 -29.84
N MET A 43 20.22 -12.72 -28.79
CA MET A 43 20.78 -13.91 -28.13
C MET A 43 20.13 -15.18 -28.69
N PRO A 44 20.89 -16.25 -28.95
CA PRO A 44 20.32 -17.56 -29.27
C PRO A 44 19.86 -18.27 -27.99
N ASP A 45 18.66 -18.84 -28.02
CA ASP A 45 18.09 -19.64 -26.92
C ASP A 45 19.02 -20.83 -26.61
N THR A 46 19.51 -20.88 -25.37
CA THR A 46 20.41 -21.94 -24.89
C THR A 46 19.85 -22.62 -23.63
N PRO A 47 20.07 -23.93 -23.43
CA PRO A 47 19.48 -24.72 -22.32
C PRO A 47 19.73 -24.16 -20.90
N GLN A 48 20.80 -23.39 -20.72
CA GLN A 48 21.12 -22.72 -19.45
C GLN A 48 20.10 -21.62 -19.07
N GLN A 49 19.38 -21.04 -20.04
CA GLN A 49 18.36 -20.04 -19.77
C GLN A 49 17.09 -20.68 -19.17
N GLU A 50 16.72 -21.88 -19.62
CA GLU A 50 15.56 -22.61 -19.08
C GLU A 50 15.79 -23.05 -17.63
N GLU A 51 16.97 -23.57 -17.29
CA GLU A 51 17.30 -23.93 -15.90
C GLU A 51 17.35 -22.71 -14.97
N THR A 52 17.88 -21.59 -15.48
CA THR A 52 17.92 -20.33 -14.73
C THR A 52 16.50 -19.78 -14.50
N GLN A 53 15.64 -19.85 -15.51
CA GLN A 53 14.24 -19.44 -15.43
C GLN A 53 13.45 -20.32 -14.46
N GLN A 54 13.62 -21.65 -14.52
CA GLN A 54 13.00 -22.58 -13.57
C GLN A 54 13.45 -22.33 -12.12
N ARG A 55 14.75 -22.06 -11.92
CA ARG A 55 15.29 -21.72 -10.60
C ARG A 55 14.75 -20.40 -10.09
N LEU A 56 14.62 -19.38 -10.94
CA LEU A 56 14.03 -18.08 -10.59
C LEU A 56 12.56 -18.23 -10.17
N LEU A 57 11.76 -18.94 -10.97
CA LEU A 57 10.36 -19.23 -10.65
C LEU A 57 10.21 -19.96 -9.31
N LYS A 58 11.07 -20.94 -9.05
CA LYS A 58 11.08 -21.66 -7.76
C LYS A 58 11.40 -20.73 -6.59
N VAL A 59 12.38 -19.84 -6.75
CA VAL A 59 12.74 -18.86 -5.71
C VAL A 59 11.60 -17.86 -5.47
N GLU A 60 10.91 -17.39 -6.52
CA GLU A 60 9.75 -16.51 -6.37
C GLU A 60 8.60 -17.20 -5.64
N GLN A 61 8.31 -18.46 -5.99
CA GLN A 61 7.31 -19.28 -5.28
C GLN A 61 7.67 -19.53 -3.82
N ASP A 62 8.95 -19.79 -3.52
CA ASP A 62 9.41 -20.00 -2.15
C ASP A 62 9.28 -18.70 -1.31
N ILE A 63 9.59 -17.53 -1.89
CA ILE A 63 9.45 -16.23 -1.22
C ILE A 63 7.98 -15.92 -0.94
N LEU A 64 7.11 -16.03 -1.94
CA LEU A 64 5.67 -15.78 -1.78
C LEU A 64 5.04 -16.80 -0.82
N GLY A 65 5.47 -18.06 -0.88
CA GLY A 65 5.05 -19.10 0.05
C GLY A 65 5.43 -18.79 1.50
N ALA A 66 6.66 -18.35 1.75
CA ALA A 66 7.10 -17.92 3.08
C ALA A 66 6.32 -16.69 3.57
N ASN A 67 6.09 -15.69 2.69
CA ASN A 67 5.27 -14.53 3.02
C ASN A 67 3.85 -14.94 3.42
N ASN A 68 3.21 -15.85 2.68
CA ASN A 68 1.83 -16.29 2.95
C ASN A 68 1.71 -17.00 4.30
N GLN A 69 2.72 -17.76 4.72
CA GLN A 69 2.74 -18.36 6.06
C GLN A 69 2.75 -17.29 7.17
N LEU A 70 3.51 -16.21 6.99
CA LEU A 70 3.54 -15.09 7.92
C LEU A 70 2.25 -14.27 7.86
N ALA A 71 1.68 -14.07 6.67
CA ALA A 71 0.39 -13.41 6.49
C ALA A 71 -0.73 -14.15 7.21
N ASP A 72 -0.75 -15.49 7.15
CA ASP A 72 -1.68 -16.32 7.90
C ASP A 72 -1.53 -16.15 9.42
N MET A 73 -0.30 -15.99 9.91
CA MET A 73 -0.06 -15.71 11.33
C MET A 73 -0.59 -14.33 11.72
N ASN A 74 -0.30 -13.30 10.94
CA ASN A 74 -0.82 -11.95 11.16
C ASN A 74 -2.35 -11.93 11.14
N ARG A 75 -2.97 -12.60 10.18
CA ARG A 75 -4.43 -12.70 10.07
C ARG A 75 -5.06 -13.37 11.28
N ARG A 76 -4.46 -14.47 11.78
CA ARG A 76 -4.92 -15.13 13.02
C ARG A 76 -4.77 -14.19 14.21
N PHE A 77 -3.68 -13.43 14.30
CA PHE A 77 -3.52 -12.42 15.34
C PHE A 77 -4.64 -11.36 15.28
N PHE A 78 -4.88 -10.76 14.11
CA PHE A 78 -5.95 -9.78 13.93
C PHE A 78 -7.33 -10.36 14.27
N ALA A 79 -7.65 -11.57 13.79
CA ALA A 79 -8.91 -12.23 14.08
C ALA A 79 -9.09 -12.53 15.57
N ASN A 80 -8.07 -13.07 16.24
CA ASN A 80 -8.12 -13.41 17.67
C ASN A 80 -8.22 -12.18 18.57
N GLN A 81 -7.74 -11.03 18.10
CA GLN A 81 -7.79 -9.75 18.84
C GLN A 81 -8.97 -8.88 18.40
N HIS A 82 -9.82 -9.36 17.49
CA HIS A 82 -10.93 -8.59 16.90
C HIS A 82 -10.46 -7.25 16.29
N ILE A 83 -9.31 -7.27 15.61
CA ILE A 83 -8.74 -6.10 14.94
C ILE A 83 -9.12 -6.13 13.47
N LEU A 84 -9.83 -5.10 12.99
CA LEU A 84 -10.07 -4.93 11.57
C LEU A 84 -8.84 -4.28 10.91
N ALA A 85 -8.04 -5.10 10.23
CA ALA A 85 -6.86 -4.66 9.51
C ALA A 85 -7.14 -4.38 8.02
N LEU A 86 -6.83 -3.18 7.55
CA LEU A 86 -7.04 -2.74 6.16
C LEU A 86 -5.74 -2.26 5.54
N ASN A 87 -5.44 -2.75 4.33
CA ASN A 87 -4.25 -2.37 3.57
C ASN A 87 -4.62 -1.33 2.50
N LEU A 88 -4.17 -0.09 2.70
CA LEU A 88 -4.39 1.03 1.79
C LEU A 88 -3.29 1.06 0.74
N VAL A 89 -3.65 0.78 -0.52
CA VAL A 89 -2.73 0.68 -1.65
C VAL A 89 -3.10 1.70 -2.73
N SER A 90 -2.12 2.31 -3.40
CA SER A 90 -2.38 3.34 -4.42
C SER A 90 -1.13 3.63 -5.24
N SER A 91 -1.25 4.46 -6.28
CA SER A 91 -0.09 5.18 -6.85
C SER A 91 0.45 6.24 -5.87
N PRO A 92 1.67 6.75 -6.05
CA PRO A 92 2.13 7.95 -5.35
C PRO A 92 1.19 9.14 -5.62
N GLY A 93 0.85 9.90 -4.58
CA GLY A 93 0.05 11.11 -4.73
C GLY A 93 -1.47 10.91 -4.91
N SER A 94 -1.99 9.68 -4.82
CA SER A 94 -3.45 9.41 -4.88
C SER A 94 -4.22 9.93 -3.64
N GLY A 95 -3.50 10.35 -2.59
CA GLY A 95 -4.07 10.97 -1.40
C GLY A 95 -4.35 10.01 -0.23
N LYS A 96 -3.60 8.90 -0.13
CA LYS A 96 -3.75 7.89 0.95
C LYS A 96 -3.68 8.51 2.33
N THR A 97 -2.57 9.17 2.66
CA THR A 97 -2.39 9.74 3.99
C THR A 97 -3.41 10.82 4.30
N THR A 98 -3.84 11.64 3.32
CA THR A 98 -4.90 12.64 3.55
C THR A 98 -6.23 11.98 3.83
N LEU A 99 -6.60 10.94 3.08
CA LEU A 99 -7.77 10.13 3.40
C LEU A 99 -7.65 9.50 4.79
N LEU A 100 -6.48 8.95 5.11
CA LEU A 100 -6.24 8.28 6.38
C LEU A 100 -6.35 9.27 7.54
N THR A 101 -5.69 10.42 7.50
CA THR A 101 -5.78 11.40 8.60
C THR A 101 -7.19 11.97 8.77
N THR A 102 -7.92 12.23 7.67
CA THR A 102 -9.34 12.61 7.73
C THR A 102 -10.18 11.50 8.37
N THR A 103 -9.95 10.25 7.99
CA THR A 103 -10.64 9.07 8.56
C THR A 103 -10.34 8.92 10.06
N LEU A 104 -9.08 9.01 10.47
CA LEU A 104 -8.66 8.88 11.86
C LEU A 104 -9.27 9.98 12.74
N ASN A 105 -9.30 11.23 12.26
CA ASN A 105 -9.93 12.31 13.00
C ASN A 105 -11.44 12.11 13.21
N ALA A 106 -12.12 11.45 12.27
CA ALA A 106 -13.53 11.10 12.41
C ALA A 106 -13.77 9.91 13.35
N LEU A 107 -12.81 8.98 13.47
CA LEU A 107 -12.99 7.71 14.19
C LEU A 107 -12.38 7.67 15.59
N LYS A 108 -11.28 8.40 15.85
CA LYS A 108 -10.43 8.23 17.06
C LYS A 108 -11.14 8.40 18.40
N ASN A 109 -12.29 9.07 18.43
CA ASN A 109 -13.08 9.25 19.66
C ASN A 109 -14.06 8.08 19.93
N ASN A 110 -14.33 7.27 18.91
CA ASN A 110 -15.27 6.15 18.96
C ASN A 110 -14.57 4.79 18.95
N TYR A 111 -13.37 4.72 18.34
CA TYR A 111 -12.62 3.48 18.15
C TYR A 111 -11.13 3.68 18.46
N PRO A 112 -10.47 2.72 19.12
CA PRO A 112 -9.02 2.67 19.13
C PRO A 112 -8.52 2.43 17.70
N CYS A 113 -7.63 3.30 17.23
CA CYS A 113 -7.03 3.20 15.90
C CYS A 113 -5.51 3.06 16.03
N TYR A 114 -4.92 2.36 15.07
CA TYR A 114 -3.49 2.14 14.95
C TYR A 114 -3.08 2.21 13.49
N VAL A 115 -1.86 2.69 13.23
CA VAL A 115 -1.33 2.78 11.87
C VAL A 115 0.05 2.16 11.74
N ILE A 116 0.23 1.36 10.69
CA ILE A 116 1.54 1.01 10.15
C ILE A 116 1.71 1.79 8.85
N GLU A 117 2.66 2.71 8.82
CA GLU A 117 2.97 3.53 7.66
C GLU A 117 4.20 2.93 6.96
N GLY A 118 4.10 2.68 5.65
CA GLY A 118 5.17 2.11 4.84
C GLY A 118 5.57 3.04 3.70
N ASP A 119 6.81 3.52 3.74
CA ASP A 119 7.41 4.30 2.67
C ASP A 119 8.89 3.89 2.44
N GLN A 120 9.44 4.24 1.28
CA GLN A 120 10.84 3.99 0.96
C GLN A 120 11.77 4.79 1.85
N GLN A 121 11.42 6.04 2.14
CA GLN A 121 12.25 6.98 2.90
C GLN A 121 11.39 7.99 3.65
N THR A 122 12.02 8.69 4.61
CA THR A 122 11.40 9.73 5.46
C THR A 122 10.39 9.19 6.47
N GLU A 123 9.92 10.07 7.38
CA GLU A 123 8.85 9.77 8.33
C GLU A 123 7.67 10.75 8.19
N ASN A 124 7.63 11.52 7.09
CA ASN A 124 6.73 12.67 6.96
C ASN A 124 5.25 12.27 7.08
N ASP A 125 4.89 11.14 6.48
CA ASP A 125 3.52 10.63 6.51
C ASP A 125 3.19 10.07 7.89
N ALA A 126 4.11 9.33 8.53
CA ALA A 126 3.95 8.88 9.91
C ALA A 126 3.81 10.04 10.90
N ASP A 127 4.61 11.11 10.76
CA ASP A 127 4.50 12.32 11.59
C ASP A 127 3.14 13.00 11.43
N ARG A 128 2.67 13.14 10.18
CA ARG A 128 1.35 13.70 9.87
C ARG A 128 0.22 12.86 10.47
N ILE A 129 0.37 11.54 10.47
CA ILE A 129 -0.59 10.63 11.11
C ILE A 129 -0.55 10.78 12.63
N ARG A 130 0.64 10.82 13.25
CA ARG A 130 0.81 11.00 14.70
C ARG A 130 0.21 12.33 15.20
N GLN A 131 0.19 13.37 14.38
CA GLN A 131 -0.49 14.64 14.71
C GLN A 131 -2.00 14.50 14.91
N THR A 132 -2.63 13.43 14.41
CA THR A 132 -4.05 13.13 14.72
C THR A 132 -4.25 12.64 16.16
N GLY A 133 -3.16 12.28 16.86
CA GLY A 133 -3.17 11.66 18.19
C GLY A 133 -3.22 10.12 18.15
N VAL A 134 -3.29 9.52 16.95
CA VAL A 134 -3.32 8.07 16.76
C VAL A 134 -1.89 7.50 16.76
N PRO A 135 -1.62 6.39 17.48
CA PRO A 135 -0.33 5.71 17.41
C PRO A 135 -0.03 5.22 16.00
N ALA A 136 1.13 5.60 15.47
CA ALA A 136 1.60 5.17 14.17
C ALA A 136 3.07 4.79 14.19
N ILE A 137 3.41 3.69 13.52
CA ILE A 137 4.79 3.22 13.37
C ILE A 137 5.22 3.30 11.91
N GLN A 138 6.38 3.89 11.67
CA GLN A 138 7.03 3.93 10.37
C GLN A 138 7.71 2.60 10.07
N VAL A 139 7.52 2.08 8.87
CA VAL A 139 8.33 1.03 8.25
C VAL A 139 9.01 1.64 7.03
N ASN A 140 10.31 1.91 7.15
CA ASN A 140 11.13 2.36 6.04
C ASN A 140 11.62 1.13 5.28
N THR A 141 11.16 0.96 4.04
CA THR A 141 11.48 -0.21 3.22
C THR A 141 12.82 -0.09 2.49
N GLY A 142 13.50 1.05 2.61
CA GLY A 142 14.72 1.37 1.90
C GLY A 142 14.46 1.43 0.40
N LYS A 143 14.92 0.39 -0.32
CA LYS A 143 14.65 0.23 -1.76
C LYS A 143 13.41 -0.62 -2.05
N GLY A 144 12.78 -1.20 -1.04
CA GLY A 144 11.59 -2.03 -1.20
C GLY A 144 10.43 -1.24 -1.82
N CYS A 145 9.67 -1.86 -2.71
CA CYS A 145 8.53 -1.22 -3.40
C CYS A 145 7.17 -1.60 -2.79
N HIS A 146 7.16 -2.33 -1.68
CA HIS A 146 5.99 -2.86 -0.97
C HIS A 146 6.35 -3.18 0.48
N LEU A 147 5.33 -3.32 1.32
CA LEU A 147 5.40 -4.00 2.62
C LEU A 147 5.17 -5.50 2.44
N ASP A 148 5.80 -6.31 3.29
CA ASP A 148 5.56 -7.76 3.39
C ASP A 148 5.00 -8.15 4.76
N ALA A 149 4.55 -9.40 4.91
CA ALA A 149 3.94 -9.88 6.14
C ALA A 149 4.92 -9.92 7.33
N GLN A 150 6.22 -10.11 7.11
CA GLN A 150 7.22 -10.08 8.17
C GLN A 150 7.33 -8.66 8.75
N MET A 151 7.37 -7.65 7.89
CA MET A 151 7.40 -6.24 8.30
C MET A 151 6.19 -5.90 9.16
N ILE A 152 4.99 -6.37 8.78
CA ILE A 152 3.78 -6.17 9.58
C ILE A 152 3.88 -6.89 10.93
N GLY A 153 4.28 -8.16 10.96
CA GLY A 153 4.44 -8.90 12.21
C GLY A 153 5.40 -8.22 13.19
N ASN A 154 6.53 -7.72 12.69
CA ASN A 154 7.50 -6.98 13.49
C ASN A 154 6.95 -5.64 14.00
N ALA A 155 6.17 -4.93 13.17
CA ALA A 155 5.51 -3.68 13.56
C ALA A 155 4.46 -3.91 14.65
N LEU A 156 3.69 -5.00 14.57
CA LEU A 156 2.68 -5.36 15.59
C LEU A 156 3.30 -5.60 16.97
N VAL A 157 4.47 -6.24 17.04
CA VAL A 157 5.19 -6.47 18.31
C VAL A 157 5.56 -5.15 19.00
N LYS A 158 5.92 -4.13 18.22
CA LYS A 158 6.27 -2.79 18.73
C LYS A 158 5.04 -1.96 19.08
N LEU A 159 4.00 -2.02 18.24
CA LEU A 159 2.82 -1.16 18.38
C LEU A 159 1.85 -1.65 19.44
N GLN A 160 1.79 -2.98 19.67
CA GLN A 160 0.93 -3.64 20.66
C GLN A 160 -0.51 -3.12 20.63
N PRO A 161 -1.20 -3.23 19.48
CA PRO A 161 -2.55 -2.71 19.35
C PRO A 161 -3.50 -3.40 20.34
N GLN A 162 -4.42 -2.61 20.90
CA GLN A 162 -5.47 -3.13 21.77
C GLN A 162 -6.44 -4.02 20.99
N GLU A 163 -7.09 -4.96 21.68
CA GLU A 163 -8.21 -5.73 21.14
C GLU A 163 -9.38 -4.81 20.74
N ASN A 164 -10.21 -5.26 19.79
CA ASN A 164 -11.38 -4.53 19.28
C ASN A 164 -11.00 -3.14 18.71
N SER A 165 -9.96 -3.10 17.88
CA SER A 165 -9.42 -1.87 17.31
C SER A 165 -9.37 -1.90 15.77
N LEU A 166 -9.09 -0.73 15.18
CA LEU A 166 -8.86 -0.58 13.75
C LEU A 166 -7.36 -0.47 13.46
N MET A 167 -6.88 -1.26 12.51
CA MET A 167 -5.50 -1.20 12.01
C MET A 167 -5.50 -0.74 10.56
N PHE A 168 -4.93 0.42 10.29
CA PHE A 168 -4.69 0.87 8.92
C PHE A 168 -3.22 0.65 8.56
N ILE A 169 -3.00 -0.04 7.46
CA ILE A 169 -1.67 -0.25 6.89
C ILE A 169 -1.60 0.64 5.64
N GLU A 170 -0.89 1.77 5.72
CA GLU A 170 -0.62 2.60 4.55
C GLU A 170 0.59 2.03 3.82
N ASN A 171 0.36 1.40 2.66
CA ASN A 171 1.43 0.76 1.90
C ASN A 171 2.22 1.78 1.07
N VAL A 172 3.37 1.34 0.57
CA VAL A 172 4.19 2.12 -0.38
C VAL A 172 3.33 2.49 -1.60
N GLY A 173 3.47 3.72 -2.10
CA GLY A 173 2.80 4.18 -3.31
C GLY A 173 3.21 3.37 -4.55
N ASN A 174 2.55 2.25 -4.79
CA ASN A 174 2.78 1.37 -5.93
C ASN A 174 1.53 0.50 -6.23
N LEU A 175 1.14 0.41 -7.50
CA LEU A 175 0.04 -0.44 -7.97
C LEU A 175 0.49 -1.80 -8.54
N VAL A 176 1.79 -2.09 -8.52
CA VAL A 176 2.36 -3.35 -9.05
C VAL A 176 2.73 -4.27 -7.90
N CYS A 177 3.85 -4.00 -7.22
CA CYS A 177 4.42 -4.91 -6.23
C CYS A 177 3.42 -5.30 -5.11
N PRO A 178 2.68 -4.38 -4.48
CA PRO A 178 1.84 -4.74 -3.33
C PRO A 178 0.64 -5.62 -3.67
N SER A 179 0.36 -5.86 -4.96
CA SER A 179 -0.74 -6.74 -5.39
C SER A 179 -0.44 -8.22 -5.15
N GLU A 180 0.83 -8.61 -5.10
CA GLU A 180 1.25 -10.01 -4.93
C GLU A 180 1.53 -10.39 -3.46
N PHE A 181 1.65 -9.41 -2.57
CA PHE A 181 2.02 -9.61 -1.18
C PHE A 181 0.80 -9.47 -0.26
N ASP A 182 0.38 -10.60 0.29
CA ASP A 182 -0.58 -10.67 1.38
C ASP A 182 0.11 -10.28 2.70
N LEU A 183 -0.51 -9.42 3.49
CA LEU A 183 0.03 -8.98 4.79
C LEU A 183 -0.72 -9.60 5.97
N GLY A 184 -1.80 -10.34 5.70
CA GLY A 184 -2.73 -10.83 6.70
C GLY A 184 -3.92 -9.90 6.94
N GLU A 185 -4.06 -8.84 6.15
CA GLU A 185 -5.18 -7.90 6.23
C GLU A 185 -6.53 -8.56 5.93
N HIS A 186 -7.61 -7.94 6.41
CA HIS A 186 -8.99 -8.33 6.06
C HIS A 186 -9.33 -7.94 4.63
N ALA A 187 -8.86 -6.76 4.19
CA ALA A 187 -9.10 -6.28 2.84
C ALA A 187 -8.01 -5.32 2.37
N LYS A 188 -7.64 -5.45 1.09
CA LYS A 188 -6.99 -4.39 0.33
C LYS A 188 -8.03 -3.37 -0.12
N VAL A 189 -7.74 -2.10 0.11
CA VAL A 189 -8.50 -0.94 -0.37
C VAL A 189 -7.61 -0.17 -1.32
N VAL A 190 -7.92 -0.24 -2.62
CA VAL A 190 -7.19 0.50 -3.64
C VAL A 190 -7.73 1.91 -3.74
N ILE A 191 -6.85 2.90 -3.66
CA ILE A 191 -7.19 4.32 -3.79
C ILE A 191 -6.67 4.79 -5.14
N LEU A 192 -7.60 5.21 -6.01
CA LEU A 192 -7.32 5.75 -7.34
C LEU A 192 -7.75 7.20 -7.37
N SER A 193 -6.88 8.13 -7.77
CA SER A 193 -7.25 9.54 -7.97
C SER A 193 -7.75 9.79 -9.38
N VAL A 194 -8.77 10.65 -9.53
CA VAL A 194 -9.27 11.09 -10.85
C VAL A 194 -8.19 11.77 -11.72
N THR A 195 -7.10 12.23 -11.11
CA THR A 195 -5.93 12.80 -11.82
C THR A 195 -5.06 11.75 -12.52
N GLU A 196 -5.30 10.46 -12.32
CA GLU A 196 -4.46 9.39 -12.84
C GLU A 196 -4.96 8.82 -14.18
N GLY A 197 -6.16 9.17 -14.61
CA GLY A 197 -6.82 8.65 -15.82
C GLY A 197 -7.65 7.40 -15.57
N GLU A 198 -8.74 7.24 -16.33
CA GLU A 198 -9.78 6.24 -16.06
C GLU A 198 -9.35 4.80 -16.41
N ASP A 199 -8.30 4.63 -17.21
CA ASP A 199 -7.83 3.33 -17.71
C ASP A 199 -6.90 2.56 -16.75
N LYS A 200 -6.64 3.12 -15.56
CA LYS A 200 -5.78 2.52 -14.53
C LYS A 200 -6.18 1.10 -14.12
N PRO A 201 -7.47 0.76 -13.96
CA PRO A 201 -7.85 -0.61 -13.62
C PRO A 201 -7.36 -1.65 -14.64
N LEU A 202 -7.45 -1.35 -15.93
CA LEU A 202 -6.98 -2.26 -16.99
C LEU A 202 -5.45 -2.32 -17.08
N LYS A 203 -4.75 -1.24 -16.71
CA LYS A 203 -3.28 -1.18 -16.71
C LYS A 203 -2.64 -1.93 -15.54
N TYR A 204 -3.34 -2.03 -14.41
CA TYR A 204 -2.84 -2.67 -13.19
C TYR A 204 -3.80 -3.76 -12.68
N PRO A 205 -4.19 -4.73 -13.52
CA PRO A 205 -5.33 -5.60 -13.25
C PRO A 205 -5.15 -6.43 -11.97
N HIS A 206 -3.94 -6.87 -11.64
CA HIS A 206 -3.67 -7.63 -10.42
C HIS A 206 -4.04 -6.87 -9.14
N MET A 207 -3.77 -5.56 -9.08
CA MET A 207 -4.11 -4.76 -7.90
C MET A 207 -5.62 -4.64 -7.71
N PHE A 208 -6.35 -4.36 -8.78
CA PHE A 208 -7.81 -4.22 -8.73
C PHE A 208 -8.51 -5.57 -8.53
N ALA A 209 -7.95 -6.66 -9.07
CA ALA A 209 -8.40 -8.02 -8.79
C ALA A 209 -8.24 -8.42 -7.32
N ALA A 210 -7.12 -8.02 -6.69
CA ALA A 210 -6.85 -8.32 -5.28
C ALA A 210 -7.60 -7.40 -4.29
N SER A 211 -8.21 -6.30 -4.77
CA SER A 211 -8.83 -5.30 -3.91
C SER A 211 -10.32 -5.55 -3.70
N LYS A 212 -10.79 -5.41 -2.45
CA LYS A 212 -12.22 -5.54 -2.11
C LYS A 212 -13.01 -4.27 -2.40
N LEU A 213 -12.34 -3.12 -2.23
CA LEU A 213 -12.91 -1.80 -2.40
C LEU A 213 -11.95 -0.93 -3.22
N MET A 214 -12.52 -0.20 -4.18
CA MET A 214 -11.88 0.94 -4.83
C MET A 214 -12.45 2.24 -4.26
N ILE A 215 -11.57 3.12 -3.79
CA ILE A 215 -11.93 4.51 -3.51
C ILE A 215 -11.46 5.35 -4.70
N LEU A 216 -12.41 5.93 -5.42
CA LEU A 216 -12.12 6.94 -6.45
C LEU A 216 -12.03 8.30 -5.76
N ASN A 217 -10.81 8.75 -5.49
CA ASN A 217 -10.50 9.93 -4.70
C ASN A 217 -10.36 11.20 -5.57
N LYS A 218 -10.41 12.36 -4.90
CA LYS A 218 -10.30 13.71 -5.47
C LYS A 218 -11.42 14.06 -6.45
N VAL A 219 -12.63 13.55 -6.22
CA VAL A 219 -13.78 13.82 -7.10
C VAL A 219 -14.17 15.30 -7.16
N ASP A 220 -13.73 16.10 -6.19
CA ASP A 220 -13.82 17.56 -6.22
C ASP A 220 -13.11 18.19 -7.42
N LEU A 221 -12.17 17.47 -8.05
CA LEU A 221 -11.44 17.92 -9.23
C LEU A 221 -12.14 17.59 -10.56
N LEU A 222 -13.20 16.78 -10.56
CA LEU A 222 -13.90 16.38 -11.79
C LEU A 222 -14.34 17.56 -12.68
N PRO A 223 -14.81 18.71 -12.14
CA PRO A 223 -15.16 19.87 -12.98
C PRO A 223 -14.00 20.45 -13.80
N TYR A 224 -12.76 20.12 -13.45
CA TYR A 224 -11.54 20.64 -14.07
C TYR A 224 -10.80 19.58 -14.92
N LEU A 225 -11.31 18.35 -14.97
CA LEU A 225 -10.65 17.22 -15.61
C LEU A 225 -11.56 16.60 -16.67
N ASN A 226 -10.95 16.13 -17.76
CA ASN A 226 -11.64 15.25 -18.69
C ASN A 226 -11.50 13.81 -18.21
N PHE A 227 -12.32 13.42 -17.23
CA PHE A 227 -12.32 12.08 -16.63
C PHE A 227 -13.74 11.50 -16.65
N ASP A 228 -13.87 10.28 -17.17
CA ASP A 228 -15.14 9.56 -17.20
C ASP A 228 -15.23 8.57 -16.03
N VAL A 229 -16.02 8.95 -15.02
CA VAL A 229 -16.22 8.16 -13.80
C VAL A 229 -16.87 6.81 -14.09
N GLU A 230 -17.91 6.79 -14.91
CA GLU A 230 -18.64 5.55 -15.21
C GLU A 230 -17.77 4.56 -15.96
N LYS A 231 -16.97 5.05 -16.91
CA LYS A 231 -16.00 4.24 -17.63
C LYS A 231 -14.90 3.69 -16.71
N CYS A 232 -14.39 4.49 -15.78
CA CYS A 232 -13.45 4.01 -14.76
C CYS A 232 -14.04 2.87 -13.92
N ILE A 233 -15.29 3.03 -13.46
CA ILE A 233 -16.01 2.03 -12.66
C ILE A 233 -16.25 0.76 -13.48
N ALA A 234 -16.62 0.91 -14.75
CA ALA A 234 -16.81 -0.22 -15.66
C ALA A 234 -15.50 -1.02 -15.85
N TYR A 235 -14.37 -0.35 -16.02
CA TYR A 235 -13.06 -1.01 -16.11
C TYR A 235 -12.66 -1.72 -14.82
N ALA A 236 -12.91 -1.10 -13.65
CA ALA A 236 -12.67 -1.76 -12.37
C ALA A 236 -13.51 -3.04 -12.23
N LYS A 237 -14.79 -2.98 -12.60
CA LYS A 237 -15.70 -4.14 -12.57
C LYS A 237 -15.38 -5.20 -13.62
N GLN A 238 -14.82 -4.81 -14.76
CA GLN A 238 -14.34 -5.75 -15.77
C GLN A 238 -13.19 -6.61 -15.23
N VAL A 239 -12.29 -6.01 -14.44
CA VAL A 239 -11.19 -6.72 -13.79
C VAL A 239 -11.66 -7.51 -12.58
N ASN A 240 -12.53 -6.90 -11.76
CA ASN A 240 -13.07 -7.50 -10.55
C ASN A 240 -14.58 -7.25 -10.44
N PRO A 241 -15.44 -8.20 -10.86
CA PRO A 241 -16.89 -8.01 -10.87
C PRO A 241 -17.52 -7.75 -9.49
N THR A 242 -16.84 -8.10 -8.40
CA THR A 242 -17.35 -7.92 -7.03
C THR A 242 -16.77 -6.71 -6.32
N ILE A 243 -15.86 -5.94 -6.96
CA ILE A 243 -15.26 -4.75 -6.37
C ILE A 243 -16.33 -3.71 -6.05
N GLN A 244 -16.31 -3.23 -4.81
CA GLN A 244 -17.14 -2.09 -4.42
C GLN A 244 -16.44 -0.79 -4.81
N VAL A 245 -17.19 0.27 -5.08
CA VAL A 245 -16.63 1.57 -5.42
C VAL A 245 -17.27 2.66 -4.60
N ILE A 246 -16.43 3.52 -4.00
CA ILE A 246 -16.86 4.74 -3.32
C ILE A 246 -16.17 5.93 -4.00
N GLN A 247 -16.98 6.88 -4.47
CA GLN A 247 -16.50 8.19 -4.93
C GLN A 247 -16.27 9.07 -3.70
N LEU A 248 -15.09 9.67 -3.58
CA LEU A 248 -14.69 10.38 -2.38
C LEU A 248 -13.81 11.59 -2.69
N SER A 249 -13.93 12.62 -1.85
CA SER A 249 -12.93 13.68 -1.75
C SER A 249 -12.51 13.84 -0.30
N SER A 250 -11.25 13.55 0.01
CA SER A 250 -10.69 13.82 1.34
C SER A 250 -10.61 15.31 1.65
N GLN A 251 -10.70 16.17 0.63
CA GLN A 251 -10.62 17.62 0.75
C GLN A 251 -11.98 18.25 1.05
N SER A 252 -13.03 17.88 0.30
CA SER A 252 -14.38 18.41 0.50
C SER A 252 -15.20 17.63 1.52
N GLY A 253 -14.80 16.38 1.83
CA GLY A 253 -15.56 15.44 2.67
C GLY A 253 -16.65 14.69 1.92
N GLU A 254 -16.85 14.95 0.63
CA GLU A 254 -17.77 14.18 -0.22
C GLU A 254 -17.43 12.69 -0.17
N GLY A 255 -18.44 11.83 0.00
CA GLY A 255 -18.25 10.37 0.06
C GLY A 255 -17.65 9.84 1.37
N LEU A 256 -17.15 10.71 2.26
CA LEU A 256 -16.51 10.27 3.51
C LEU A 256 -17.47 9.46 4.39
N GLN A 257 -18.74 9.85 4.49
CA GLN A 257 -19.73 9.10 5.27
C GLN A 257 -19.93 7.68 4.74
N GLN A 258 -19.97 7.50 3.41
CA GLN A 258 -20.10 6.18 2.79
C GLN A 258 -18.90 5.29 3.12
N TRP A 259 -17.70 5.87 3.12
CA TRP A 259 -16.48 5.18 3.56
C TRP A 259 -16.55 4.76 5.04
N LEU A 260 -16.94 5.67 5.94
CA LEU A 260 -17.08 5.35 7.36
C LEU A 260 -18.16 4.29 7.63
N ASP A 261 -19.26 4.31 6.88
CA ASP A 261 -20.30 3.29 7.01
C ASP A 261 -19.85 1.93 6.45
N TRP A 262 -19.05 1.92 5.38
CA TRP A 262 -18.42 0.71 4.89
C TRP A 262 -17.52 0.06 5.94
N LEU A 263 -16.71 0.87 6.65
CA LEU A 263 -15.86 0.40 7.76
C LEU A 263 -16.69 -0.30 8.84
N LYS A 264 -17.77 0.33 9.31
CA LYS A 264 -18.67 -0.24 10.32
C LYS A 264 -19.32 -1.56 9.89
N VAL A 265 -19.55 -1.75 8.59
CA VAL A 265 -20.06 -3.03 8.06
C VAL A 265 -18.99 -4.11 8.12
N GLN A 266 -17.71 -3.77 7.94
CA GLN A 266 -16.62 -4.75 8.00
C GLN A 266 -16.25 -5.19 9.42
N GLU A 267 -16.60 -4.40 10.45
CA GLU A 267 -16.40 -4.77 11.86
C GLU A 267 -17.32 -5.91 12.33
N ARG A 268 -18.38 -6.22 11.57
CA ARG A 268 -19.37 -7.27 11.89
C ARG A 268 -18.97 -8.61 11.32
#